data_AF-G9K6Q7-F1
#
_entry.id   AF-G9K6Q7-F1
#
_cell.length_a   1.000
_cell.length_b   1.000
_cell.length_c   1.000
_cell.angle_alpha   90.00
_cell.angle_beta   90.00
_cell.angle_gamma   90.00
#
_symmetry.space_group_name_H-M   'P 1'
#
loop_
_entity.id
_entity.type
_entity.pdbx_description
1 polymer ?
#
loop_
_entity_poly.entity_id
_entity_poly.type
_entity_poly.pdbx_seq_one_letter_code
_entity_poly.pdbx_strand_id
1 'polypeptide(L)'
;AMTWSPLACGIISGKYGNGVPESSRASLKCYQWLKERIVSEEGRKQQNKLKDLSPIAERLGCTLPQLAVAWCLRNEGVSSVLLGSSTPEQL
;
A
#
# COMPACT_ATOMS: atom_id res chain seq x y z
N ALA A 1 -12.53 7.46 -14.81
CA ALA A 1 -12.60 7.95 -13.41
C ALA A 1 -11.19 8.23 -12.88
N MET A 2 -11.03 9.21 -11.98
CA MET A 2 -9.75 9.48 -11.31
C MET A 2 -9.76 8.84 -9.91
N THR A 3 -8.78 8.00 -9.60
CA THR A 3 -8.71 7.26 -8.34
C THR A 3 -7.55 7.74 -7.46
N TRP A 4 -7.60 7.43 -6.16
CA TRP A 4 -6.65 7.89 -5.15
C TRP A 4 -6.37 6.78 -4.12
N SER A 5 -5.31 6.97 -3.31
CA SER A 5 -4.81 5.97 -2.37
C SER A 5 -4.58 4.57 -2.98
N PRO A 6 -3.87 4.46 -4.12
CA PRO A 6 -3.64 3.15 -4.77
C PRO A 6 -2.90 2.15 -3.88
N LEU A 7 -2.11 2.66 -2.92
CA LEU A 7 -1.40 1.83 -1.94
C LEU A 7 -2.07 1.82 -0.56
N ALA A 8 -3.32 2.32 -0.45
CA ALA A 8 -4.07 2.42 0.80
C ALA A 8 -3.27 3.05 1.95
N CYS A 9 -2.82 4.30 1.77
CA CYS A 9 -1.94 5.00 2.72
C CYS A 9 -0.59 4.30 2.99
N GLY A 10 -0.08 3.55 1.99
CA GLY A 10 1.18 2.82 2.07
C GLY A 10 1.03 1.41 2.65
N ILE A 11 -0.18 0.96 2.99
CA ILE A 11 -0.42 -0.38 3.50
C ILE A 11 0.04 -1.46 2.50
N ILE A 12 -0.26 -1.27 1.22
CA ILE A 12 0.02 -2.26 0.17
C ILE A 12 1.52 -2.35 -0.16
N SER A 13 2.36 -1.47 0.39
CA SER A 13 3.82 -1.63 0.30
C SER A 13 4.36 -2.80 1.13
N GLY A 14 3.56 -3.38 2.04
CA GLY A 14 3.99 -4.42 2.97
C GLY A 14 4.78 -3.89 4.18
N LYS A 15 5.06 -2.58 4.24
CA LYS A 15 5.88 -1.97 5.32
C LYS A 15 5.35 -2.16 6.74
N TYR A 16 4.08 -2.55 6.90
CA TYR A 16 3.45 -2.75 8.20
C TYR A 16 3.37 -4.23 8.65
N GLY A 17 3.98 -5.16 7.91
CA GLY A 17 3.93 -6.59 8.21
C GLY A 17 4.52 -6.97 9.57
N ASN A 18 5.42 -6.14 10.11
CA ASN A 18 6.11 -6.35 11.39
C ASN A 18 5.86 -5.20 12.40
N GLY A 19 4.72 -4.52 12.29
CA GLY A 19 4.38 -3.37 13.15
C GLY A 19 4.42 -2.04 12.40
N VAL A 20 4.37 -0.92 13.13
CA VAL A 20 4.25 0.43 12.54
C VAL A 20 5.61 1.13 12.56
N PRO A 21 6.27 1.35 11.40
CA PRO A 21 7.54 2.07 11.35
C PRO A 21 7.41 3.53 11.80
N GLU A 22 8.42 4.07 12.48
CA GLU A 22 8.39 5.44 13.02
C GLU A 22 8.32 6.53 11.95
N SER A 23 8.88 6.31 10.77
CA SER A 23 8.82 7.24 9.63
C SER A 23 7.58 7.06 8.75
N SER A 24 6.67 6.17 9.12
CA SER A 24 5.48 5.87 8.32
C SER A 24 4.36 6.89 8.52
N ARG A 25 3.41 6.96 7.57
CA ARG A 25 2.21 7.80 7.74
C ARG A 25 1.43 7.44 9.01
N ALA A 26 1.41 6.17 9.38
CA ALA A 26 0.65 5.67 10.53
C ALA A 26 1.30 5.99 11.91
N SER A 27 2.54 6.50 11.95
CA SER A 27 3.16 6.98 13.19
C SER A 27 2.78 8.43 13.53
N LEU A 28 2.31 9.20 12.54
CA LEU A 28 1.97 10.61 12.71
C LEU A 28 0.77 10.78 13.64
N LYS A 29 0.83 11.76 14.56
CA LYS A 29 -0.20 11.99 15.59
C LYS A 29 -1.62 12.12 15.03
N CYS A 30 -1.78 12.80 13.89
CA CYS A 30 -3.08 12.99 13.24
C CYS A 30 -3.60 11.77 12.46
N TYR A 31 -2.83 10.67 12.41
CA TYR A 31 -3.17 9.43 11.68
C TYR A 31 -3.39 8.24 12.60
N GLN A 32 -3.76 8.48 13.86
CA GLN A 32 -4.07 7.42 14.84
C GLN A 32 -5.13 6.42 14.31
N TRP A 33 -6.14 6.91 13.57
CA TRP A 33 -7.15 6.07 12.91
C TRP A 33 -6.54 5.06 11.91
N LEU A 34 -5.46 5.44 11.22
CA LEU A 34 -4.78 4.57 10.26
C LEU A 34 -3.99 3.49 11.00
N LYS A 35 -3.32 3.87 12.11
CA LYS A 35 -2.65 2.93 13.01
C LYS A 35 -3.62 1.88 13.53
N GLU A 36 -4.78 2.30 14.03
CA GLU A 36 -5.85 1.41 14.51
C GLU A 36 -6.36 0.49 13.41
N ARG A 37 -6.58 1.01 12.19
CA ARG A 37 -6.96 0.19 11.04
C ARG A 37 -5.92 -0.89 10.72
N ILE A 38 -4.63 -0.55 10.74
CA ILE A 38 -3.52 -1.47 10.45
C ILE A 38 -3.44 -2.60 11.48
N VAL A 39 -3.56 -2.26 12.78
CA VAL A 39 -3.42 -3.24 13.87
C VAL A 39 -4.72 -4.01 14.18
N SER A 40 -5.83 -3.62 13.55
CA SER A 40 -7.10 -4.35 13.64
C SER A 40 -6.97 -5.78 13.10
N GLU A 41 -7.94 -6.64 13.43
CA GLU A 41 -7.99 -8.00 12.89
C GLU A 41 -8.04 -8.00 11.35
N GLU A 42 -8.85 -7.12 10.75
CA GLU A 42 -8.95 -7.01 9.30
C GLU A 42 -7.66 -6.48 8.68
N GLY A 43 -7.00 -5.52 9.33
CA GLY A 43 -5.68 -5.03 8.92
C GLY A 43 -4.63 -6.15 8.90
N ARG A 44 -4.62 -7.03 9.92
CA ARG A 44 -3.74 -8.21 9.96
C ARG A 44 -4.08 -9.23 8.86
N LYS A 45 -5.36 -9.48 8.58
CA LYS A 45 -5.79 -10.33 7.45
C LYS A 45 -5.31 -9.74 6.12
N GLN A 46 -5.40 -8.42 5.95
CA GLN A 46 -4.87 -7.74 4.77
C GLN A 46 -3.35 -7.92 4.66
N GLN A 47 -2.59 -7.77 5.75
CA GLN A 47 -1.13 -8.00 5.74
C GLN A 47 -0.78 -9.44 5.32
N ASN A 48 -1.53 -10.44 5.77
CA ASN A 48 -1.31 -11.83 5.34
C ASN A 48 -1.53 -12.00 3.84
N LYS A 49 -2.61 -11.42 3.29
CA LYS A 49 -2.84 -11.43 1.83
C LYS A 49 -1.70 -10.73 1.06
N LEU A 50 -1.11 -9.67 1.61
CA LEU A 50 0.03 -9.01 0.98
C LEU A 50 1.26 -9.94 0.94
N LYS A 51 1.48 -10.77 1.95
CA LYS A 51 2.54 -11.80 1.94
C LYS A 51 2.32 -12.82 0.81
N ASP A 52 1.06 -13.21 0.56
CA ASP A 52 0.72 -14.12 -0.53
C ASP A 52 0.90 -13.48 -1.93
N LEU A 53 0.82 -12.15 -2.02
CA LEU A 53 1.04 -11.40 -3.26
C LEU A 53 2.53 -11.11 -3.54
N SER A 54 3.39 -11.08 -2.52
CA SER A 54 4.82 -10.80 -2.70
C SER A 54 5.51 -11.73 -3.71
N PRO A 55 5.31 -13.07 -3.68
CA PRO A 55 5.89 -13.97 -4.69
C PRO A 55 5.44 -13.68 -6.13
N ILE A 56 4.24 -13.12 -6.31
CA ILE A 56 3.74 -12.73 -7.64
C ILE A 56 4.52 -11.52 -8.15
N ALA A 57 4.73 -10.51 -7.30
CA ALA A 57 5.52 -9.33 -7.65
C ALA A 57 6.97 -9.73 -7.97
N GLU A 58 7.57 -10.61 -7.15
CA GLU A 58 8.90 -11.16 -7.38
C GLU A 58 8.99 -11.91 -8.72
N ARG A 59 8.03 -12.78 -9.04
CA ARG A 59 7.99 -13.51 -10.32
C ARG A 59 7.87 -12.56 -11.53
N LEU A 60 7.24 -11.41 -11.35
CA LEU A 60 7.08 -10.38 -12.37
C LEU A 60 8.27 -9.39 -12.42
N GLY A 61 9.26 -9.54 -11.53
CA GLY A 61 10.43 -8.66 -11.47
C GLY A 61 10.09 -7.24 -11.02
N CYS A 62 9.02 -7.05 -10.25
CA CYS A 62 8.59 -5.74 -9.76
C CYS A 62 8.35 -5.76 -8.25
N THR A 63 8.21 -4.57 -7.67
CA THR A 63 7.85 -4.42 -6.26
C THR A 63 6.34 -4.50 -6.06
N LEU A 64 5.89 -4.87 -4.85
CA LEU A 64 4.46 -4.93 -4.53
C LEU A 64 3.72 -3.59 -4.77
N PRO A 65 4.30 -2.40 -4.45
CA PRO A 65 3.75 -1.11 -4.87
C PRO A 65 3.56 -0.97 -6.39
N GLN A 66 4.56 -1.34 -7.19
CA GLN A 66 4.47 -1.26 -8.65
C GLN A 66 3.37 -2.17 -9.18
N LEU A 67 3.28 -3.41 -8.68
CA LEU A 67 2.21 -4.34 -9.02
C LEU A 67 0.84 -3.77 -8.69
N ALA A 68 0.66 -3.17 -7.52
CA ALA A 68 -0.62 -2.61 -7.09
C ALA A 68 -1.06 -1.41 -7.94
N VAL A 69 -0.15 -0.49 -8.28
CA VAL A 69 -0.47 0.66 -9.16
C VAL A 69 -0.80 0.18 -10.57
N ALA A 70 -0.02 -0.75 -11.12
CA ALA A 70 -0.32 -1.35 -12.42
C ALA A 70 -1.68 -2.08 -12.42
N TRP A 71 -2.01 -2.76 -11.32
CA TRP A 71 -3.30 -3.42 -11.15
C TRP A 71 -4.47 -2.42 -11.13
N CYS A 72 -4.32 -1.24 -10.52
CA CYS A 72 -5.33 -0.17 -10.60
C CYS A 72 -5.54 0.30 -12.05
N LEU A 73 -4.46 0.43 -12.84
CA LEU A 73 -4.51 0.88 -14.23
C LEU A 73 -4.93 -0.21 -15.23
N ARG A 74 -4.97 -1.49 -14.82
CA ARG A 74 -5.55 -2.58 -15.64
C ARG A 74 -7.01 -2.31 -16.00
N ASN A 75 -7.74 -1.56 -15.17
CA ASN A 75 -9.14 -1.22 -15.44
C ASN A 75 -9.22 -0.01 -16.39
N GLU A 76 -9.68 -0.23 -17.63
CA GLU A 76 -9.85 0.83 -18.64
C GLU A 76 -10.81 1.96 -18.21
N GLY A 77 -11.69 1.70 -17.23
CA GLY A 77 -12.54 2.74 -16.63
C GLY A 77 -11.77 3.73 -15.74
N VAL A 78 -10.52 3.44 -15.37
CA VAL A 78 -9.63 4.33 -14.60
C VAL A 78 -8.80 5.17 -15.56
N SER A 79 -9.08 6.47 -15.59
CA SER A 79 -8.41 7.43 -16.47
C SER A 79 -7.05 7.85 -15.91
N SER A 80 -6.91 7.89 -14.58
CA SER A 80 -5.66 8.23 -13.91
C SER A 80 -5.69 7.75 -12.45
N VAL A 81 -4.49 7.50 -11.90
CA VAL A 81 -4.25 7.11 -10.52
C VAL A 81 -3.39 8.18 -9.85
N LEU A 82 -3.91 8.85 -8.83
CA LEU A 82 -3.15 9.82 -8.05
C LEU A 82 -2.19 9.12 -7.10
N LEU A 83 -0.89 9.33 -7.32
CA LEU A 83 0.18 8.81 -6.48
C LEU A 83 0.42 9.72 -5.26
N GLY A 84 0.85 9.11 -4.15
CA GLY A 84 1.27 9.83 -2.96
C GLY A 84 2.58 9.26 -2.46
N SER A 85 3.59 10.12 -2.31
CA SER A 85 4.94 9.77 -1.91
C SER A 85 5.40 10.69 -0.77
N SER A 86 6.26 10.17 0.12
CA SER A 86 6.95 10.95 1.16
C SER A 86 8.44 11.12 0.90
N THR A 87 9.03 10.40 -0.07
CA THR A 87 10.46 10.50 -0.44
C THR A 87 10.65 10.30 -1.94
N PRO A 88 11.73 10.85 -2.55
CA PRO A 88 11.98 10.66 -3.99
C PRO A 88 12.03 9.20 -4.42
N GLU A 89 12.57 8.29 -3.61
CA GLU A 89 12.73 6.87 -3.93
C GLU A 89 11.38 6.12 -4.04
N GLN A 90 10.31 6.68 -3.48
CA GLN A 90 8.96 6.11 -3.59
C GLN A 90 8.26 6.48 -4.91
N LEU A 91 8.76 7.48 -5.65
CA LEU A 91 8.19 7.98 -6.89
C LEU A 91 8.99 7.47 -8.10
#